data_AF-A0A2J1DYR2-F1
#
_entry.id   AF-A0A2J1DYR2-F1
#
_cell.length_a   1.000
_cell.length_b   1.000
_cell.length_c   1.000
_cell.angle_alpha   90.00
_cell.angle_beta   90.00
_cell.angle_gamma   90.00
#
_symmetry.space_group_name_H-M   'P 1'
#
loop_
_entity.id
_entity.type
_entity.pdbx_description
1 polymer ?
#
loop_
_entity_poly.entity_id
_entity_poly.type
_entity_poly.pdbx_seq_one_letter_code
_entity_poly.pdbx_strand_id
1 'polypeptide(L)' 'EDGWQVEAPEIERIIEHSDIEDPEVRRQVMVLLKHRSVQQSLIKSGAVIGQKIITGRMEWYL' A
#
# COMPACT_ATOMS: atom_id res chain seq x y z
N GLU A 1 -14.02 4.55 10.44
CA GLU A 1 -12.62 4.48 10.00
C GLU A 1 -12.64 4.43 8.48
N ASP A 2 -12.17 5.50 7.82
CA ASP A 2 -12.36 5.74 6.37
C ASP A 2 -11.19 5.14 5.55
N GLY A 3 -11.04 3.82 5.58
CA GLY A 3 -10.00 3.13 4.81
C GLY A 3 -10.30 1.66 4.59
N TRP A 4 -9.83 1.14 3.45
CA TRP A 4 -9.96 -0.28 3.11
C TRP A 4 -8.70 -1.02 3.56
N GLN A 5 -8.88 -1.90 4.54
CA GLN A 5 -7.80 -2.76 5.03
C GLN A 5 -7.54 -3.84 3.99
N VAL A 6 -6.30 -3.92 3.52
CA VAL A 6 -5.85 -4.92 2.55
C VAL A 6 -4.84 -5.82 3.22
N GLU A 7 -5.20 -7.11 3.34
CA GLU A 7 -4.29 -8.16 3.76
C GLU A 7 -3.38 -8.54 2.58
N ALA A 8 -2.13 -8.07 2.62
CA ALA A 8 -1.14 -8.35 1.59
C ALA A 8 0.16 -8.81 2.25
N PRO A 9 0.31 -10.11 2.57
CA PRO A 9 1.41 -10.61 3.41
C PRO A 9 2.80 -10.27 2.85
N GLU A 10 2.96 -10.24 1.54
CA GLU A 10 4.22 -9.87 0.89
C GLU A 10 4.55 -8.38 1.06
N ILE A 11 3.54 -7.51 0.96
CA ILE A 11 3.69 -6.06 1.16
C ILE A 11 3.93 -5.77 2.64
N GLU A 12 3.21 -6.44 3.54
CA GLU A 12 3.39 -6.31 4.98
C GLU A 12 4.81 -6.69 5.39
N ARG A 13 5.37 -7.80 4.86
CA ARG A 13 6.77 -8.17 5.10
C ARG A 13 7.76 -7.10 4.63
N ILE A 14 7.54 -6.51 3.45
CA ILE A 14 8.39 -5.42 2.95
C ILE A 14 8.32 -4.23 3.92
N ILE A 15 7.11 -3.84 4.35
CA ILE A 15 6.88 -2.73 5.29
C ILE A 15 7.49 -3.02 6.66
N GLU A 16 7.37 -4.25 7.17
CA GLU A 16 7.90 -4.64 8.47
C GLU A 16 9.43 -4.59 8.54
N HIS A 17 10.09 -4.96 7.45
CA HIS A 17 11.56 -4.95 7.34
C HIS A 17 12.13 -3.63 6.80
N SER A 18 11.29 -2.64 6.51
CA SER A 18 11.70 -1.33 6.00
C SER A 18 11.52 -0.25 7.05
N ASP A 19 12.46 0.68 7.13
CA ASP A 19 12.29 1.90 7.92
C ASP A 19 11.36 2.88 7.17
N ILE A 20 10.06 2.66 7.25
CA ILE A 20 9.05 3.51 6.59
C ILE A 20 8.93 4.92 7.17
N GLU A 21 9.62 5.20 8.29
CA GLU A 21 9.75 6.54 8.84
C GLU A 21 10.80 7.36 8.07
N ASP A 22 11.77 6.68 7.43
CA ASP A 22 12.68 7.30 6.47
C ASP A 22 11.92 7.74 5.20
N PRO A 23 11.97 9.02 4.81
CA PRO A 23 11.24 9.54 3.66
C PRO A 23 11.62 8.91 2.32
N GLU A 24 12.89 8.51 2.14
CA GLU A 24 13.39 7.90 0.92
C GLU A 24 12.93 6.45 0.81
N VAL A 25 13.00 5.70 1.91
CA VAL A 25 12.46 4.33 1.98
C VAL A 25 10.95 4.36 1.74
N ARG A 26 10.22 5.25 2.40
CA ARG A 26 8.78 5.43 2.19
C ARG A 26 8.45 5.75 0.73
N ARG A 27 9.25 6.60 0.07
CA ARG A 27 9.09 6.92 -1.35
C ARG A 27 9.27 5.69 -2.23
N GLN A 28 10.30 4.88 -1.97
CA GLN A 28 10.55 3.65 -2.74
C GLN A 28 9.40 2.65 -2.61
N VAL A 29 8.91 2.43 -1.38
CA VAL A 29 7.75 1.58 -1.13
C VAL A 29 6.50 2.11 -1.83
N MET A 30 6.24 3.43 -1.79
CA MET A 30 5.12 4.02 -2.53
C MET A 30 5.21 3.81 -4.04
N VAL A 31 6.41 3.87 -4.63
CA VAL A 31 6.59 3.60 -6.08
C VAL A 31 6.21 2.16 -6.41
N LEU A 32 6.60 1.20 -5.57
CA LEU A 32 6.19 -0.21 -5.71
C LEU A 32 4.67 -0.37 -5.59
N LEU A 33 4.04 0.28 -4.61
CA LEU A 33 2.58 0.22 -4.39
C LEU A 33 1.77 0.88 -5.51
N LYS A 34 2.29 1.94 -6.12
CA LYS A 34 1.70 2.62 -7.28
C LYS A 34 1.99 1.93 -8.61
N HIS A 35 2.73 0.81 -8.59
CA HIS A 35 2.95 0.04 -9.80
C HIS A 35 1.61 -0.47 -10.35
N ARG A 36 1.45 -0.42 -11.67
CA ARG A 36 0.18 -0.72 -12.36
C ARG A 36 -0.40 -2.09 -11.98
N SER A 37 0.45 -3.09 -11.77
CA SER A 37 0.02 -4.44 -11.37
C SER A 37 -0.62 -4.47 -9.98
N VAL A 38 -0.08 -3.72 -9.02
CA VAL A 38 -0.60 -3.63 -7.66
C VAL A 38 -1.93 -2.89 -7.68
N GLN A 39 -1.99 -1.72 -8.34
CA GLN A 39 -3.22 -0.95 -8.46
C GLN A 39 -4.36 -1.75 -9.12
N GLN A 40 -4.06 -2.48 -10.21
CA GLN A 40 -5.06 -3.32 -10.87
C GLN A 40 -5.54 -4.47 -9.98
N SER A 41 -4.64 -5.06 -9.18
CA SER A 41 -5.01 -6.14 -8.24
C SER A 41 -5.91 -5.61 -7.11
N LEU A 42 -5.63 -4.41 -6.61
CA LEU A 42 -6.46 -3.73 -5.63
C LEU A 42 -7.86 -3.43 -6.19
N ILE A 43 -7.94 -2.85 -7.39
CA ILE A 43 -9.23 -2.55 -8.06
C ILE A 43 -10.04 -3.83 -8.28
N LYS A 44 -9.40 -4.90 -8.77
CA LYS A 44 -10.07 -6.21 -8.96
C LYS A 44 -10.59 -6.81 -7.66
N SER A 45 -9.94 -6.50 -6.54
CA SER A 45 -10.33 -6.96 -5.21
C SER A 45 -11.40 -6.08 -4.57
N GLY A 46 -11.82 -4.99 -5.23
CA GLY A 46 -12.91 -4.11 -4.79
C GLY A 46 -12.49 -2.70 -4.40
N ALA A 47 -11.20 -2.35 -4.50
CA ALA A 47 -10.73 -1.00 -4.21
C ALA A 47 -11.24 0.02 -5.24
N VAL A 48 -11.53 1.23 -4.77
CA VAL A 48 -11.96 2.35 -5.62
C VAL A 48 -10.84 3.38 -5.72
N ILE A 49 -10.68 4.01 -6.88
CA ILE A 49 -9.75 5.13 -7.06
C ILE A 49 -10.13 6.27 -6.09
N GLY A 50 -9.15 6.84 -5.40
CA GLY A 50 -9.36 7.83 -4.35
C GLY A 50 -9.73 7.24 -2.99
N GLN A 51 -9.85 5.91 -2.87
CA GLN A 51 -10.02 5.25 -1.58
C GLN A 51 -8.69 5.18 -0.83
N LYS A 52 -8.74 5.39 0.49
CA LYS A 52 -7.60 5.15 1.37
C LYS A 52 -7.39 3.65 1.53
N ILE A 53 -6.21 3.17 1.21
CA ILE A 53 -5.75 1.79 1.38
C ILE A 53 -4.86 1.74 2.61
N ILE A 54 -5.07 0.74 3.44
CA ILE A 54 -4.30 0.50 4.67
C ILE A 54 -3.71 -0.91 4.60
N THR A 55 -2.39 -1.02 4.72
CA THR A 55 -1.66 -2.30 4.77
C THR A 55 -0.58 -2.20 5.83
N GLY A 56 -0.66 -3.04 6.87
CA GLY A 56 0.22 -2.97 8.03
C GLY A 56 0.27 -1.57 8.64
N ARG A 57 1.46 -0.99 8.70
CA ARG A 57 1.73 0.37 9.23
C ARG A 57 1.67 1.47 8.16
N MET A 58 1.31 1.14 6.93
CA MET A 58 1.34 2.08 5.80
C MET A 58 -0.07 2.37 5.29
N GLU A 59 -0.28 3.62 4.92
CA GLU A 59 -1.51 4.09 4.32
C GLU A 59 -1.23 4.97 3.11
N TRP A 60 -2.05 4.81 2.07
CA TRP A 60 -1.99 5.63 0.86
C TRP A 60 -3.36 5.73 0.20
N TYR A 61 -3.47 6.56 -0.83
CA TYR A 61 -4.67 6.67 -1.66
C TYR A 61 -4.42 6.00 -3.01
N LEU A 62 -5.37 5.18 -3.45
CA LEU A 62 -5.32 4.51 -4.74
C LEU A 62 -5.49 5.48 -5.91
#